data_AF-A0A7X6VHY3-F1
#
_entry.id   AF-A0A7X6VHY3-F1
#
_cell.length_a   1.000
_cell.length_b   1.000
_cell.length_c   1.000
_cell.angle_alpha   90.00
_cell.angle_beta   90.00
_cell.angle_gamma   90.00
#
_symmetry.space_group_name_H-M   'P 1'
#
loop_
_entity.id
_entity.type
_entity.pdbx_description
1 polymer ?
#
loop_
_entity_poly.entity_id
_entity_poly.type
_entity_poly.pdbx_seq_one_letter_code
_entity_poly.pdbx_strand_id
1 'polypeptide(L)'
;MLGNYIATYLIDISALIFLCYLIYSNNILDQNRKGPFYFGTVLTVLIILSEAGTILAENGNADMRLLSIICNVFGFALTPVIPIILIVIFDANIPKTNKLLLLPSILNMFATVLSPWLGFVFYVDANNHYERGNLFFIFVAAYIINVVILLTSTVMKGKMDRDPVKLEHQLKSIADNLEKERKNDGYLPTIAYGYSIFKGGNKIDFQEVLKEADNRMYYFKKIQKDI
;
A
#
# COMPACT_ATOMS: atom_id res chain seq x y z
N MET A 1 6.86 5.86 -32.03
CA MET A 1 6.78 6.13 -30.58
C MET A 1 5.50 5.60 -29.96
N LEU A 2 4.32 5.85 -30.55
CA LEU A 2 3.03 5.34 -30.06
C LEU A 2 2.99 3.83 -29.79
N GLY A 3 3.58 3.01 -30.67
CA GLY A 3 3.63 1.55 -30.49
C GLY A 3 4.35 1.10 -29.21
N ASN A 4 5.37 1.85 -28.75
CA ASN A 4 6.08 1.52 -27.52
C ASN A 4 5.21 1.80 -26.28
N TYR A 5 4.48 2.92 -26.26
CA TYR A 5 3.55 3.25 -25.19
C TYR A 5 2.44 2.20 -25.08
N ILE A 6 1.85 1.81 -26.21
CA ILE A 6 0.81 0.77 -26.25
C ILE A 6 1.36 -0.56 -25.70
N ALA A 7 2.59 -0.94 -26.07
CA ALA A 7 3.22 -2.14 -25.54
C ALA A 7 3.41 -2.08 -24.01
N THR A 8 3.91 -0.96 -23.48
CA THR A 8 4.07 -0.76 -22.02
C THR A 8 2.72 -0.85 -21.31
N TYR A 9 1.69 -0.15 -21.79
CA TYR A 9 0.36 -0.21 -21.17
C TYR A 9 -0.26 -1.60 -21.19
N LEU A 10 -0.06 -2.37 -22.27
CA LEU A 10 -0.51 -3.76 -22.34
C LEU A 10 0.20 -4.64 -21.31
N ILE A 11 1.51 -4.46 -21.13
CA ILE A 11 2.29 -5.18 -20.12
C ILE A 11 1.78 -4.83 -18.71
N ASP A 12 1.58 -3.54 -18.42
CA ASP A 12 1.11 -3.09 -17.11
C ASP A 12 -0.30 -3.61 -16.79
N ILE A 13 -1.23 -3.53 -17.74
CA ILE A 13 -2.58 -4.08 -17.58
C ILE A 13 -2.54 -5.59 -17.39
N SER A 14 -1.70 -6.31 -18.14
CA SER A 14 -1.53 -7.76 -17.99
C SER A 14 -0.99 -8.13 -16.60
N ALA A 15 -0.01 -7.37 -16.10
CA ALA A 15 0.53 -7.53 -14.75
C ALA A 15 -0.54 -7.26 -13.66
N LEU A 16 -1.39 -6.26 -13.86
CA LEU A 16 -2.49 -5.93 -12.94
C LEU A 16 -3.59 -7.00 -12.94
N ILE A 17 -3.92 -7.59 -14.09
CA ILE A 17 -4.85 -8.74 -14.17
C ILE A 17 -4.27 -9.95 -13.43
N PHE A 18 -2.98 -10.23 -13.63
CA PHE A 18 -2.30 -11.29 -12.90
C PHE A 18 -2.29 -11.04 -11.38
N LEU A 19 -2.06 -9.80 -10.95
CA LEU A 19 -2.16 -9.40 -9.55
C LEU A 19 -3.56 -9.66 -8.98
N CYS A 20 -4.62 -9.30 -9.71
CA CYS A 20 -6.01 -9.60 -9.31
C CYS A 20 -6.25 -11.10 -9.14
N TYR A 21 -5.74 -11.93 -10.05
CA TYR A 21 -5.82 -13.39 -9.93
C TYR A 21 -5.11 -13.91 -8.68
N LEU A 22 -3.90 -13.40 -8.39
CA LEU A 22 -3.17 -13.77 -7.17
C LEU A 22 -3.93 -13.40 -5.90
N ILE A 23 -4.53 -12.21 -5.84
CA ILE A 23 -5.32 -11.77 -4.68
C ILE A 23 -6.56 -12.65 -4.50
N TYR A 24 -7.22 -12.99 -5.60
CA TYR A 24 -8.41 -13.85 -5.59
C TYR A 24 -8.08 -15.25 -5.06
N SER A 25 -7.02 -15.87 -5.58
CA SER A 25 -6.61 -17.23 -5.21
C SER A 25 -5.96 -17.34 -3.82
N ASN A 26 -5.59 -16.22 -3.21
CA ASN A 26 -4.86 -16.24 -1.95
C ASN A 26 -5.81 -16.34 -0.75
N ASN A 27 -5.75 -17.46 -0.02
CA ASN A 27 -6.52 -17.70 1.21
C ASN A 27 -5.80 -17.27 2.50
N ILE A 28 -4.52 -16.90 2.41
CA ILE A 28 -3.69 -16.41 3.53
C ILE A 28 -3.92 -14.91 3.76
N LEU A 29 -4.15 -14.16 2.68
CA LEU A 29 -4.39 -12.72 2.76
C LEU A 29 -5.74 -12.44 3.42
N ASP A 30 -5.71 -11.65 4.50
CA ASP A 30 -6.89 -11.18 5.22
C ASP A 30 -7.93 -10.63 4.24
N GLN A 31 -9.16 -11.14 4.36
CA GLN A 31 -10.29 -10.78 3.50
C GLN A 31 -10.56 -9.27 3.52
N ASN A 32 -10.30 -8.59 4.64
CA ASN A 32 -10.48 -7.15 4.77
C ASN A 32 -9.43 -6.34 3.99
N ARG A 33 -8.29 -6.95 3.63
CA ARG A 33 -7.22 -6.30 2.86
C ARG A 33 -7.39 -6.46 1.36
N LYS A 34 -8.15 -7.46 0.91
CA LYS A 34 -8.39 -7.71 -0.53
C LYS A 34 -9.12 -6.56 -1.22
N GLY A 35 -10.11 -5.95 -0.55
CA GLY A 35 -10.88 -4.82 -1.10
C GLY A 35 -10.00 -3.63 -1.53
N PRO A 36 -9.15 -3.09 -0.64
CA PRO A 36 -8.18 -2.06 -0.98
C PRO A 36 -7.23 -2.41 -2.13
N PHE A 37 -6.79 -3.67 -2.24
CA PHE A 37 -5.99 -4.13 -3.37
C PHE A 37 -6.75 -4.01 -4.70
N TYR A 38 -7.96 -4.54 -4.79
CA TYR A 38 -8.77 -4.43 -6.01
C TYR A 38 -9.06 -2.98 -6.38
N PHE A 39 -9.37 -2.14 -5.38
CA PHE A 39 -9.59 -0.72 -5.60
C PHE A 39 -8.33 -0.03 -6.16
N GLY A 40 -7.15 -0.33 -5.60
CA GLY A 40 -5.87 0.17 -6.11
C GLY A 40 -5.58 -0.28 -7.54
N THR A 41 -5.88 -1.54 -7.87
CA THR A 41 -5.72 -2.06 -9.23
C THR A 41 -6.64 -1.34 -10.22
N VAL A 42 -7.92 -1.20 -9.92
CA VAL A 42 -8.87 -0.47 -10.77
C VAL A 42 -8.42 0.98 -10.96
N LEU A 43 -7.97 1.64 -9.89
CA LEU A 43 -7.47 3.00 -9.97
C LEU A 43 -6.24 3.13 -10.87
N THR A 44 -5.31 2.17 -10.77
CA THR A 44 -4.10 2.15 -11.60
C THR A 44 -4.45 1.94 -13.08
N VAL A 45 -5.40 1.04 -13.38
CA VAL A 45 -5.91 0.87 -14.75
C VAL A 45 -6.54 2.17 -15.28
N LEU A 46 -7.32 2.87 -14.46
CA LEU A 46 -7.92 4.16 -14.87
C LEU A 46 -6.85 5.23 -15.16
N ILE A 47 -5.77 5.27 -14.40
CA ILE A 47 -4.63 6.17 -14.64
C ILE A 47 -3.93 5.80 -15.96
N ILE A 48 -3.64 4.52 -16.20
CA ILE A 48 -3.03 4.04 -17.45
C ILE A 48 -3.91 4.38 -18.66
N LEU A 49 -5.22 4.15 -18.57
CA LEU A 49 -6.16 4.49 -19.64
C LEU A 49 -6.25 6.00 -19.88
N SER A 50 -6.15 6.79 -18.80
CA SER A 50 -6.11 8.24 -18.89
C SER A 50 -4.83 8.71 -19.59
N GLU A 51 -3.67 8.15 -19.23
CA GLU A 51 -2.40 8.45 -19.90
C GLU A 51 -2.43 8.05 -21.39
N ALA A 52 -2.91 6.85 -21.71
CA ALA A 52 -3.12 6.41 -23.08
C ALA A 52 -4.07 7.36 -23.85
N GLY A 53 -5.16 7.78 -23.22
CA GLY A 53 -6.11 8.73 -23.78
C GLY A 53 -5.48 10.10 -24.06
N THR A 54 -4.61 10.61 -23.18
CA THR A 54 -3.89 11.87 -23.45
C THR A 54 -2.99 11.78 -24.67
N ILE A 55 -2.23 10.70 -24.83
CA ILE A 55 -1.33 10.51 -25.99
C ILE A 55 -2.13 10.39 -27.29
N LEU A 56 -3.27 9.70 -27.26
CA LEU A 56 -4.15 9.58 -28.43
C LEU A 56 -4.77 10.94 -28.79
N ALA A 57 -5.22 11.68 -27.78
CA ALA A 57 -5.86 12.97 -27.96
C ALA A 57 -4.88 14.06 -28.42
N GLU A 58 -3.61 14.03 -27.97
CA GLU A 58 -2.56 14.98 -28.38
C GLU A 58 -2.26 14.92 -29.89
N ASN A 59 -2.44 13.76 -30.52
CA ASN A 59 -2.31 13.59 -31.97
C ASN A 59 -3.59 13.94 -32.75
N GLY A 60 -4.66 14.35 -32.06
CA GLY A 60 -5.98 14.64 -32.64
C GLY A 60 -6.24 16.13 -32.84
N ASN A 61 -7.29 16.43 -33.63
CA ASN A 61 -7.77 17.80 -33.86
C ASN A 61 -8.39 18.41 -32.59
N ALA A 62 -8.74 19.71 -32.65
CA ALA A 62 -9.39 20.45 -31.56
C ALA A 62 -10.63 19.76 -30.95
N ASP A 63 -11.30 18.89 -31.69
CA ASP A 63 -12.45 18.10 -31.21
C ASP A 63 -12.09 17.11 -30.09
N MET A 64 -10.83 16.67 -30.00
CA MET A 64 -10.34 15.78 -28.95
C MET A 64 -9.94 16.50 -27.65
N ARG A 65 -10.06 17.84 -27.62
CA ARG A 65 -9.71 18.65 -26.45
C ARG A 65 -10.42 18.20 -25.17
N LEU A 66 -11.69 17.83 -25.26
CA LEU A 66 -12.43 17.35 -24.09
C LEU A 66 -11.82 16.05 -23.53
N LEU A 67 -11.40 15.13 -24.41
CA LEU A 67 -10.74 13.89 -24.01
C LEU A 67 -9.41 14.19 -23.32
N SER A 68 -8.59 15.08 -23.89
CA SER A 68 -7.33 15.53 -23.27
C SER A 68 -7.54 16.10 -21.86
N ILE A 69 -8.56 16.95 -21.69
CA ILE A 69 -8.88 17.55 -20.39
C ILE A 69 -9.28 16.46 -19.38
N ILE A 70 -10.24 15.61 -19.74
CA ILE A 70 -10.75 14.56 -18.84
C ILE A 70 -9.61 13.62 -18.41
N CYS A 71 -8.81 13.16 -19.37
CA CYS A 71 -7.67 12.28 -19.11
C CYS A 71 -6.62 12.94 -18.20
N ASN A 72 -6.27 14.21 -18.43
CA ASN A 72 -5.35 14.94 -17.55
C ASN A 72 -5.93 15.12 -16.13
N VAL A 73 -7.22 15.44 -16.01
CA VAL A 73 -7.88 15.55 -14.69
C VAL A 73 -7.77 14.22 -13.94
N PHE A 74 -8.11 13.10 -14.56
CA PHE A 74 -8.02 11.78 -13.92
C PHE A 74 -6.56 11.41 -13.59
N GLY A 75 -5.63 11.60 -14.52
CA GLY A 75 -4.21 11.28 -14.29
C GLY A 75 -3.63 12.03 -13.08
N PHE A 76 -3.81 13.34 -13.03
CA PHE A 76 -3.26 14.16 -11.94
C PHE A 76 -4.04 14.06 -10.63
N ALA A 77 -5.37 13.85 -10.66
CA ALA A 77 -6.16 13.75 -9.44
C ALA A 77 -5.92 12.41 -8.72
N LEU A 78 -5.79 11.31 -9.48
CA LEU A 78 -5.76 9.96 -8.92
C LEU A 78 -4.35 9.50 -8.53
N THR A 79 -3.30 10.00 -9.19
CA THR A 79 -1.91 9.54 -8.93
C THR A 79 -1.48 9.69 -7.45
N PRO A 80 -1.73 10.82 -6.75
CA PRO A 80 -1.36 10.95 -5.34
C PRO A 80 -2.23 10.10 -4.39
N VAL A 81 -3.32 9.51 -4.88
CA VAL A 81 -4.16 8.58 -4.10
C VAL A 81 -3.52 7.20 -4.00
N ILE A 82 -2.66 6.79 -4.95
CA ILE A 82 -2.02 5.47 -4.96
C ILE A 82 -1.24 5.17 -3.67
N PRO A 83 -0.33 6.04 -3.17
CA PRO A 83 0.36 5.78 -1.91
C PRO A 83 -0.60 5.65 -0.71
N ILE A 84 -1.73 6.36 -0.71
CA ILE A 84 -2.74 6.26 0.35
C ILE A 84 -3.42 4.89 0.33
N ILE A 85 -3.75 4.37 -0.85
CA ILE A 85 -4.30 3.02 -0.99
C ILE A 85 -3.30 1.97 -0.48
N LEU A 86 -2.01 2.13 -0.80
CA LEU A 86 -0.97 1.26 -0.26
C LEU A 86 -0.92 1.31 1.27
N ILE A 87 -1.07 2.48 1.89
CA ILE A 87 -1.16 2.61 3.35
C ILE A 87 -2.37 1.82 3.90
N VAL A 88 -3.54 1.93 3.27
CA VAL A 88 -4.74 1.18 3.66
C VAL A 88 -4.52 -0.33 3.54
N ILE A 89 -3.81 -0.79 2.49
CA ILE A 89 -3.45 -2.20 2.29
C ILE A 89 -2.54 -2.71 3.41
N PHE A 90 -1.56 -1.90 3.84
CA PHE A 90 -0.66 -2.24 4.95
C PHE A 90 -1.38 -2.24 6.30
N ASP A 91 -2.11 -1.18 6.60
CA ASP A 91 -2.90 -1.04 7.83
C ASP A 91 -4.06 -0.05 7.65
N ALA A 92 -5.28 -0.60 7.53
CA ALA A 92 -6.50 0.16 7.36
C ALA A 92 -6.84 1.09 8.55
N ASN A 93 -6.18 0.96 9.71
CA ASN A 93 -6.43 1.83 10.86
C ASN A 93 -5.68 3.17 10.75
N ILE A 94 -4.54 3.22 10.05
CA ILE A 94 -3.72 4.42 9.95
C ILE A 94 -4.53 5.63 9.42
N PRO A 95 -5.21 5.55 8.26
CA PRO A 95 -6.00 6.68 7.76
C PRO A 95 -7.28 6.94 8.57
N LYS A 96 -7.79 5.96 9.33
CA LYS A 96 -8.94 6.16 10.23
C LYS A 96 -8.55 7.01 11.43
N THR A 97 -7.35 6.77 11.97
CA THR A 97 -6.83 7.50 13.14
C THR A 97 -6.30 8.88 12.75
N ASN A 98 -5.60 9.00 11.61
CA ASN A 98 -5.02 10.27 11.18
C ASN A 98 -5.57 10.74 9.83
N LYS A 99 -6.73 11.40 9.86
CA LYS A 99 -7.40 11.94 8.66
C LYS A 99 -6.57 12.99 7.92
N LEU A 100 -5.61 13.64 8.60
CA LEU A 100 -4.71 14.63 7.98
C LEU A 100 -3.86 14.05 6.85
N LEU A 101 -3.66 12.73 6.85
CA LEU A 101 -2.96 11.98 5.80
C LEU A 101 -3.61 12.13 4.42
N LEU A 102 -4.93 12.34 4.36
CA LEU A 102 -5.66 12.53 3.11
C LEU A 102 -5.54 13.96 2.56
N LEU A 103 -5.11 14.92 3.39
CA LEU A 103 -5.13 16.35 3.07
C LEU A 103 -4.32 16.70 1.81
N PRO A 104 -3.08 16.19 1.60
CA PRO A 104 -2.34 16.50 0.37
C PRO A 104 -3.06 16.04 -0.89
N SER A 105 -3.65 14.84 -0.89
CA SER A 105 -4.42 14.34 -2.03
C SER A 105 -5.71 15.10 -2.27
N ILE A 106 -6.42 15.48 -1.20
CA ILE A 106 -7.65 16.27 -1.31
C ILE A 106 -7.34 17.65 -1.92
N LEU A 107 -6.31 18.33 -1.41
CA LEU A 107 -5.87 19.63 -1.96
C LEU A 107 -5.44 19.51 -3.42
N ASN A 108 -4.68 18.47 -3.76
CA ASN A 108 -4.31 18.21 -5.15
C ASN A 108 -5.52 17.94 -6.04
N MET A 109 -6.50 17.16 -5.56
CA MET A 109 -7.71 16.85 -6.31
C MET A 109 -8.50 18.12 -6.63
N PHE A 110 -8.67 19.02 -5.65
CA PHE A 110 -9.32 20.32 -5.90
C PHE A 110 -8.54 21.17 -6.91
N ALA A 111 -7.22 21.29 -6.74
CA ALA A 111 -6.38 22.04 -7.66
C ALA A 111 -6.45 21.49 -9.10
N THR A 112 -6.49 20.16 -9.24
CA THR A 112 -6.53 19.48 -10.53
C THR A 112 -7.90 19.59 -11.20
N VAL A 113 -9.00 19.35 -10.47
CA VAL A 113 -10.36 19.40 -11.02
C VAL A 113 -10.70 20.82 -11.47
N LEU A 114 -10.25 21.85 -10.75
CA LEU A 114 -10.46 23.25 -11.14
C LEU A 114 -9.46 23.74 -12.21
N SER A 115 -8.41 22.97 -12.47
CA SER A 115 -7.34 23.33 -13.39
C SER A 115 -7.80 23.64 -14.83
N PRO A 116 -8.79 22.95 -15.43
CA PRO A 116 -9.23 23.26 -16.80
C PRO A 116 -9.74 24.69 -16.97
N TRP A 117 -10.27 25.30 -15.90
CA TRP A 117 -10.76 26.68 -15.92
C TRP A 117 -9.72 27.70 -15.44
N LEU A 118 -8.94 27.34 -14.42
CA LEU A 118 -8.05 28.28 -13.72
C LEU A 118 -6.57 28.12 -14.08
N GLY A 119 -6.18 27.03 -14.75
CA GLY A 119 -4.81 26.75 -15.18
C GLY A 119 -3.85 26.44 -14.03
N PHE A 120 -4.33 25.93 -12.89
CA PHE A 120 -3.50 25.67 -11.71
C PHE A 120 -2.41 24.63 -11.95
N VAL A 121 -2.80 23.39 -12.25
CA VAL A 121 -1.87 22.25 -12.42
C VAL A 121 -1.49 22.09 -13.89
N PHE A 122 -2.47 22.21 -14.78
CA PHE A 122 -2.31 22.15 -16.23
C PHE A 122 -3.36 23.00 -16.95
N TYR A 123 -3.11 23.29 -18.21
CA TYR A 123 -4.04 23.97 -19.11
C TYR A 123 -4.03 23.29 -20.48
N VAL A 124 -5.16 23.32 -21.18
CA VAL A 124 -5.28 22.83 -22.56
C VAL A 124 -5.91 23.93 -23.42
N ASP A 125 -5.14 24.42 -24.38
CA ASP A 125 -5.55 25.51 -25.26
C ASP A 125 -6.67 25.11 -26.23
N ALA A 126 -7.16 26.07 -27.02
CA ALA A 126 -8.23 25.83 -28.00
C ALA A 126 -7.79 24.89 -29.15
N ASN A 127 -6.48 24.79 -29.40
CA ASN A 127 -5.89 23.93 -30.42
C ASN A 127 -5.51 22.55 -29.86
N ASN A 128 -5.93 22.22 -28.63
CA ASN A 128 -5.63 20.97 -27.95
C ASN A 128 -4.13 20.77 -27.60
N HIS A 129 -3.38 21.86 -27.44
CA HIS A 129 -2.04 21.81 -26.90
C HIS A 129 -2.07 21.83 -25.38
N TYR A 130 -1.36 20.89 -24.78
CA TYR A 130 -1.17 20.79 -23.35
C TYR A 130 -0.05 21.73 -22.89
N GLU A 131 -0.31 22.49 -21.83
CA GLU A 131 0.69 23.29 -21.13
C GLU A 131 0.64 23.03 -19.62
N ARG A 132 1.80 23.10 -18.97
CA ARG A 132 1.89 22.97 -17.51
C ARG A 132 1.45 24.27 -16.83
N GLY A 133 0.61 24.14 -15.81
CA GLY A 133 0.15 25.26 -15.02
C GLY A 133 1.22 25.76 -14.04
N ASN A 134 1.07 27.00 -13.58
CA ASN A 134 2.04 27.65 -12.69
C ASN A 134 2.10 26.99 -11.29
N LEU A 135 1.01 26.36 -10.84
CA LEU A 135 0.93 25.65 -9.56
C LEU A 135 1.11 24.14 -9.70
N PHE A 136 1.76 23.66 -10.78
CA PHE A 136 2.05 22.24 -10.97
C PHE A 136 2.84 21.61 -9.81
N PHE A 137 3.62 22.41 -9.08
CA PHE A 137 4.33 21.94 -7.89
C PHE A 137 3.41 21.42 -6.78
N ILE A 138 2.13 21.83 -6.72
CA ILE A 138 1.15 21.30 -5.75
C ILE A 138 0.98 19.79 -5.95
N PHE A 139 0.87 19.35 -7.20
CA PHE A 139 0.75 17.94 -7.55
C PHE A 139 2.00 17.16 -7.12
N VAL A 140 3.18 17.68 -7.46
CA VAL A 140 4.46 17.05 -7.12
C VAL A 140 4.63 16.96 -5.60
N ALA A 141 4.33 18.05 -4.88
CA ALA A 141 4.41 18.10 -3.42
C ALA A 141 3.44 17.10 -2.77
N ALA A 142 2.19 17.03 -3.23
CA ALA A 142 1.21 16.08 -2.73
C ALA A 142 1.68 14.63 -2.92
N TYR A 143 2.21 14.31 -4.10
CA TYR A 143 2.76 12.98 -4.38
C TYR A 143 3.92 12.63 -3.46
N ILE A 144 4.92 13.50 -3.35
CA ILE A 144 6.11 13.28 -2.50
C ILE A 144 5.71 13.15 -1.02
N ILE A 145 4.84 14.02 -0.52
CA ILE A 145 4.36 13.95 0.87
C ILE A 145 3.67 12.60 1.12
N ASN A 146 2.79 12.15 0.24
CA ASN A 146 2.09 10.88 0.41
C ASN A 146 3.03 9.67 0.34
N VAL A 147 4.06 9.71 -0.51
CA VAL A 147 5.10 8.67 -0.55
C VAL A 147 5.91 8.66 0.74
N VAL A 148 6.32 9.81 1.27
CA VAL A 148 7.02 9.90 2.56
C VAL A 148 6.15 9.37 3.70
N ILE A 149 4.85 9.69 3.70
CA ILE A 149 3.90 9.16 4.68
C ILE A 149 3.77 7.63 4.55
N LEU A 150 3.71 7.09 3.33
CA LEU A 150 3.71 5.64 3.10
C LEU A 150 4.96 4.99 3.70
N LEU A 151 6.14 5.50 3.36
CA LEU A 151 7.42 4.93 3.83
C LEU A 151 7.53 4.99 5.36
N THR A 152 7.21 6.12 5.97
CA THR A 152 7.26 6.29 7.43
C THR A 152 6.23 5.41 8.13
N SER A 153 5.01 5.30 7.58
CA SER A 153 3.95 4.42 8.10
C SER A 153 4.37 2.95 8.08
N THR A 154 4.94 2.49 6.96
CA THR A 154 5.42 1.10 6.82
C THR A 154 6.56 0.81 7.80
N VAL A 155 7.52 1.72 7.95
CA VAL A 155 8.64 1.55 8.89
C VAL A 155 8.15 1.55 10.34
N MET A 156 7.23 2.46 10.70
CA MET A 156 6.71 2.57 12.06
C MET A 156 5.89 1.34 12.44
N LYS A 157 5.03 0.84 11.55
CA LYS A 157 4.29 -0.40 11.76
C LYS A 157 5.23 -1.59 11.95
N GLY A 158 6.25 -1.71 11.09
CA GLY A 158 7.25 -2.76 11.20
C GLY A 158 8.11 -2.68 12.47
N LYS A 159 8.24 -1.52 13.11
CA LYS A 159 8.84 -1.41 14.45
C LYS A 159 7.86 -1.87 15.54
N MET A 160 6.59 -1.51 15.43
CA MET A 160 5.55 -1.89 16.41
C MET A 160 5.28 -3.39 16.46
N ASP A 161 5.38 -4.08 15.32
CA ASP A 161 5.26 -5.55 15.28
C ASP A 161 6.49 -6.27 15.85
N ARG A 162 7.62 -5.56 16.07
CA ARG A 162 8.82 -6.07 16.75
C ARG A 162 8.86 -5.73 18.25
N ASP A 163 7.76 -5.23 18.82
CA ASP A 163 7.65 -4.98 20.25
C ASP A 163 7.59 -6.32 21.02
N PRO A 164 8.56 -6.61 21.93
CA PRO A 164 8.57 -7.86 22.70
C PRO A 164 7.26 -8.11 23.45
N VAL A 165 6.62 -7.06 23.98
CA VAL A 165 5.39 -7.21 24.76
C VAL A 165 4.24 -7.73 23.89
N LYS A 166 4.14 -7.17 22.68
CA LYS A 166 3.11 -7.58 21.71
C LYS A 166 3.37 -8.99 21.19
N LEU A 167 4.63 -9.33 20.91
CA LEU A 167 5.03 -10.66 20.47
C LEU A 167 4.72 -11.72 21.52
N GLU A 168 5.05 -11.47 22.80
CA GLU A 168 4.72 -12.37 23.91
C GLU A 168 3.21 -12.55 24.06
N HIS A 169 2.45 -11.46 23.98
CA HIS A 169 0.99 -11.53 24.04
C HIS A 169 0.42 -12.40 22.90
N GLN A 170 0.95 -12.29 21.68
CA GLN A 170 0.52 -13.12 20.55
C GLN A 170 0.90 -14.59 20.74
N LEU A 171 2.14 -14.88 21.14
CA LEU A 171 2.60 -16.25 21.39
C LEU A 171 1.81 -16.92 22.52
N LYS A 172 1.50 -16.17 23.58
CA LYS A 172 0.64 -16.62 24.67
C LYS A 172 -0.78 -16.89 24.19
N SER A 173 -1.38 -15.97 23.43
CA SER A 173 -2.73 -16.17 22.87
C SER A 173 -2.81 -17.41 21.98
N ILE A 174 -1.76 -17.74 21.22
CA ILE A 174 -1.72 -18.95 20.40
C ILE A 174 -1.69 -20.20 21.30
N ALA A 175 -0.83 -20.21 22.32
CA ALA A 175 -0.74 -21.33 23.27
C ALA A 175 -2.06 -21.55 24.02
N ASP A 176 -2.69 -20.48 24.51
CA ASP A 176 -3.98 -20.53 25.22
C ASP A 176 -5.10 -21.04 24.31
N ASN A 177 -5.12 -20.64 23.03
CA ASN A 177 -6.11 -21.12 22.07
C ASN A 177 -5.92 -22.61 21.75
N LEU A 178 -4.67 -23.07 21.58
CA LEU A 178 -4.37 -24.49 21.40
C LEU A 178 -4.73 -25.34 22.63
N GLU A 179 -4.59 -24.79 23.83
CA GLU A 179 -5.04 -25.46 25.05
C GLU A 179 -6.56 -25.58 25.13
N LYS A 180 -7.30 -24.54 24.71
CA LYS A 180 -8.76 -24.60 24.63
C LYS A 180 -9.23 -25.64 23.60
N GLU A 181 -8.65 -25.63 22.39
CA GLU A 181 -9.01 -26.59 21.35
C GLU A 181 -8.63 -28.03 21.70
N ARG A 182 -7.56 -28.24 22.48
CA ARG A 182 -7.20 -29.57 23.01
C ARG A 182 -8.30 -30.23 23.85
N LYS A 183 -9.20 -29.44 24.44
CA LYS A 183 -10.37 -30.00 25.16
C LYS A 183 -11.37 -30.66 24.22
N ASN A 184 -11.39 -30.25 22.95
CA ASN A 184 -12.27 -30.78 21.91
C ASN A 184 -11.55 -31.83 21.04
N ASP A 185 -10.24 -31.65 20.80
CA ASP A 185 -9.40 -32.56 20.03
C ASP A 185 -8.09 -32.89 20.78
N GLY A 186 -8.07 -34.07 21.40
CA GLY A 186 -6.93 -34.55 22.19
C GLY A 186 -5.66 -34.86 21.38
N TYR A 187 -5.72 -34.84 20.04
CA TYR A 187 -4.54 -35.06 19.19
C TYR A 187 -3.72 -33.79 18.97
N LEU A 188 -4.22 -32.62 19.39
CA LEU A 188 -3.50 -31.37 19.23
C LEU A 188 -2.24 -31.34 20.12
N PRO A 189 -1.09 -30.89 19.59
CA PRO A 189 0.18 -30.90 20.32
C PRO A 189 0.24 -29.80 21.38
N THR A 190 1.04 -30.04 22.41
CA THR A 190 1.48 -28.98 23.33
C THR A 190 2.70 -28.29 22.74
N ILE A 191 2.66 -26.96 22.66
CA ILE A 191 3.77 -26.16 22.12
C ILE A 191 4.43 -25.35 23.23
N ALA A 192 5.76 -25.38 23.27
CA ALA A 192 6.58 -24.40 23.97
C ALA A 192 7.30 -23.56 22.92
N TYR A 193 7.47 -22.27 23.20
CA TYR A 193 8.09 -21.33 22.27
C TYR A 193 9.22 -20.56 22.95
N GLY A 194 10.20 -20.15 22.17
CA GLY A 194 11.28 -19.28 22.58
C GLY A 194 11.60 -18.33 21.44
N TYR A 195 11.96 -17.09 21.78
CA TYR A 195 12.23 -16.06 20.78
C TYR A 195 13.35 -15.14 21.27
N SER A 196 14.12 -14.58 20.34
CA SER A 196 15.09 -13.52 20.61
C SER A 196 14.82 -12.37 19.64
N ILE A 197 14.98 -11.13 20.10
CA ILE A 197 14.76 -9.94 19.29
C ILE A 197 16.07 -9.19 19.13
N PHE A 198 16.59 -9.18 17.90
CA PHE A 198 17.75 -8.37 17.56
C PHE A 198 17.35 -6.89 17.44
N LYS A 199 17.92 -6.04 18.30
CA LYS A 199 17.63 -4.60 18.36
C LYS A 199 18.61 -3.71 17.57
N GLY A 200 19.54 -4.30 16.80
CA GLY A 200 20.56 -3.55 16.06
C GLY A 200 21.74 -3.11 16.95
N GLY A 201 22.83 -2.65 16.32
CA GLY A 201 23.99 -2.05 17.00
C GLY A 201 25.28 -2.89 16.99
N ASN A 202 25.18 -4.20 17.16
CA ASN A 202 26.33 -5.11 17.16
C ASN A 202 26.25 -6.16 16.04
N LYS A 203 27.39 -6.76 15.70
CA LYS A 203 27.45 -7.91 14.78
C LYS A 203 26.57 -9.02 15.35
N ILE A 204 25.65 -9.55 14.54
CA ILE A 204 24.74 -10.63 14.97
C ILE A 204 25.57 -11.88 15.23
N ASP A 205 25.68 -12.30 16.48
CA ASP A 205 26.13 -13.65 16.81
C ASP A 205 24.92 -14.58 16.80
N PHE A 206 24.78 -15.32 15.70
CA PHE A 206 23.69 -16.28 15.55
C PHE A 206 23.65 -17.31 16.69
N GLN A 207 24.81 -17.72 17.22
CA GLN A 207 24.83 -18.69 18.32
C GLN A 207 24.28 -18.10 19.61
N GLU A 208 24.56 -16.82 19.88
CA GLU A 208 24.01 -16.12 21.04
C GLU A 208 22.48 -15.96 20.93
N VAL A 209 22.00 -15.56 19.75
CA VAL A 209 20.55 -15.43 19.47
C VAL A 209 19.83 -16.77 19.60
N LEU A 210 20.40 -17.85 19.05
CA LEU A 210 19.85 -19.20 19.14
C LEU A 210 19.80 -19.67 20.61
N LYS A 211 20.88 -19.45 21.36
CA LYS A 211 20.98 -19.82 22.77
C LYS A 211 19.96 -19.06 23.62
N GLU A 212 19.74 -17.77 23.36
CA GLU A 212 18.70 -16.99 24.05
C GLU A 212 17.30 -17.54 23.77
N ALA A 213 16.99 -17.83 22.49
CA ALA A 213 15.71 -18.41 22.10
C ALA A 213 15.49 -19.78 22.76
N ASP A 214 16.49 -20.67 22.74
CA ASP A 214 16.43 -21.99 23.39
C ASP A 214 16.21 -21.88 24.90
N ASN A 215 16.96 -21.01 25.59
CA ASN A 215 16.79 -20.79 27.02
C ASN A 215 15.36 -20.35 27.38
N ARG A 216 14.77 -19.47 26.57
CA ARG A 216 13.37 -19.05 26.76
C ARG A 216 12.38 -20.19 26.47
N MET A 217 12.61 -21.00 25.45
CA MET A 217 11.79 -22.19 25.20
C MET A 217 11.81 -23.14 26.39
N TYR A 218 12.99 -23.42 26.97
CA TYR A 218 13.10 -24.26 28.16
C TYR A 218 12.39 -23.67 29.38
N TYR A 219 12.47 -22.34 29.56
CA TYR A 219 11.74 -21.64 30.60
C TYR A 219 10.22 -21.83 30.46
N PHE A 220 9.65 -21.57 29.27
CA PHE A 220 8.21 -21.76 29.03
C PHE A 220 7.78 -23.22 29.11
N LYS A 221 8.64 -24.16 28.68
CA LYS A 221 8.39 -25.61 28.79
C LYS A 221 8.30 -26.07 30.25
N LYS A 222 9.03 -25.44 31.18
CA LYS A 222 8.90 -25.73 32.62
C LYS A 222 7.57 -25.22 33.16
N ILE A 223 7.23 -23.96 32.86
CA ILE A 223 5.96 -23.35 33.30
C ILE A 223 4.74 -24.18 32.87
N GLN A 224 4.72 -24.67 31.62
CA GLN A 224 3.62 -25.50 31.13
C GLN A 224 3.57 -26.92 31.71
N LYS A 225 4.66 -27.42 32.29
CA LYS A 225 4.68 -28.75 32.94
C LYS A 225 4.20 -28.70 34.39
N ASP A 226 4.25 -27.53 35.01
CA ASP A 226 3.86 -27.31 36.41
C ASP A 226 2.38 -26.87 36.54
N ILE A 227 1.61 -26.86 35.44
CA ILE A 227 0.16 -26.60 35.34
C ILE A 227 -0.54 -27.89 34.94
#